data_AF-A0A9N9QFT2-F1
#
_entry.id   AF-A0A9N9QFT2-F1
#
_cell.length_a   1.000
_cell.length_b   1.000
_cell.length_c   1.000
_cell.angle_alpha   90.00
_cell.angle_beta   90.00
_cell.angle_gamma   90.00
#
_symmetry.space_group_name_H-M   'P 1'
#
loop_
_entity.id
_entity.type
_entity.pdbx_description
1 polymer ?
#
loop_
_entity_poly.entity_id
_entity_poly.type
_entity_poly.pdbx_seq_one_letter_code
_entity_poly.pdbx_strand_id
1 'polypeptide(L)'
;MPRCLTFVTWLRITALILLMQIFLYVSHYKTDFDDQEDIFFSSRMENLNDYKFIKANFQNASTGNWQNVGNMTDIKFLVFSAFLDIRKGKSLKIISVTVLRRKRPNVWCKLWYKDEEFRTKTVPGMFTLIKEHWSLPYSAYFITCPLDDSKGPDAVSLLTSSEESPKNILKVIKNYNEDKLWDPDSLSPSLSKLAVCVKPLHYDYNKVFELLEFIELHKIMGVDHFYLYNHSVSPQIDCLLQKYQHEGLVTVLPWQLPLISQKEIRTEGIFASLNDCLFRTMHNYSHTIFIDFDEYIIPRNNFTYSELFEQLLESNNNRNKSTFSFKNCFFYRQWPDDPTLFQDPLANNLITLRKTRRKTEFHPHRQRSKFIIRPELVNMVGNHFIWEYFNRRKYGVLDVNPLDAFMHHYRVCEFGGDDCVNQNSTVDQTAYKYKDEMVRAVRGRYNAYMDQCKFDLF
;
A
#
# COMPACT_ATOMS: atom_id res chain seq x y z
N MET A 1 25.36 -94.98 25.12
CA MET A 1 25.52 -93.57 25.52
C MET A 1 25.41 -92.69 24.28
N PRO A 2 24.34 -91.88 24.15
CA PRO A 2 24.10 -91.01 22.99
C PRO A 2 24.62 -89.60 23.28
N ARG A 3 25.35 -88.97 22.34
CA ARG A 3 25.55 -87.50 22.19
C ARG A 3 26.67 -87.23 21.18
N CYS A 4 26.34 -87.15 19.89
CA CYS A 4 27.25 -86.53 18.90
C CYS A 4 26.56 -85.97 17.64
N LEU A 5 25.22 -85.82 17.62
CA LEU A 5 24.50 -85.23 16.47
C LEU A 5 24.00 -83.79 16.69
N THR A 6 24.28 -83.18 17.85
CA THR A 6 23.70 -81.88 18.24
C THR A 6 24.60 -80.68 17.98
N PHE A 7 25.90 -80.86 17.71
CA PHE A 7 26.84 -79.74 17.59
C PHE A 7 26.92 -79.17 16.16
N VAL A 8 26.90 -80.04 15.15
CA VAL A 8 27.02 -79.63 13.73
C VAL A 8 25.74 -78.94 13.23
N THR A 9 24.58 -79.37 13.72
CA THR A 9 23.28 -78.73 13.45
C THR A 9 23.17 -77.36 14.12
N TRP A 10 23.67 -77.21 15.34
CA TRP A 10 23.72 -75.91 16.04
C TRP A 10 24.62 -74.89 15.32
N LEU A 11 25.81 -75.32 14.87
CA LEU A 11 26.74 -74.47 14.10
C LEU A 11 26.16 -74.00 12.75
N ARG A 12 25.36 -74.83 12.08
CA ARG A 12 24.71 -74.44 10.83
C ARG A 12 23.56 -73.45 11.06
N ILE A 13 22.79 -73.62 12.14
CA ILE A 13 21.70 -72.71 12.49
C ILE A 13 22.25 -71.35 12.93
N THR A 14 23.30 -71.31 13.76
CA THR A 14 23.93 -70.05 14.17
C THR A 14 24.56 -69.30 13.01
N ALA A 15 25.20 -69.99 12.06
CA ALA A 15 25.73 -69.37 10.84
C ALA A 15 24.63 -68.78 9.94
N LEU A 16 23.49 -69.47 9.80
CA LEU A 16 22.33 -68.97 9.05
C LEU A 16 21.68 -67.75 9.71
N ILE A 17 21.57 -67.74 11.04
CA ILE A 17 21.07 -66.58 11.79
C ILE A 17 22.02 -65.38 11.64
N LEU A 18 23.33 -65.61 11.71
CA LEU A 18 24.32 -64.54 11.54
C LEU A 18 24.28 -63.97 10.12
N LEU A 19 24.14 -64.82 9.09
CA LEU A 19 23.99 -64.40 7.70
C LEU A 19 22.69 -63.62 7.48
N MET A 20 21.56 -64.04 8.07
CA MET A 20 20.32 -63.25 8.01
C MET A 20 20.46 -61.91 8.73
N GLN A 21 21.13 -61.86 9.89
CA GLN A 21 21.37 -60.59 10.59
C GLN A 21 22.28 -59.66 9.79
N ILE A 22 23.32 -60.17 9.15
CA ILE A 22 24.18 -59.39 8.24
C ILE A 22 23.38 -58.92 7.03
N PHE A 23 22.54 -59.77 6.43
CA PHE A 23 21.73 -59.38 5.27
C PHE A 23 20.68 -58.32 5.63
N LEU A 24 20.03 -58.44 6.78
CA LEU A 24 19.10 -57.43 7.30
C LEU A 24 19.83 -56.12 7.66
N TYR A 25 21.02 -56.21 8.28
CA TYR A 25 21.83 -55.04 8.61
C TYR A 25 22.32 -54.32 7.35
N VAL A 26 22.82 -55.05 6.35
CA VAL A 26 23.26 -54.51 5.05
C VAL A 26 22.08 -53.97 4.26
N SER A 27 20.92 -54.63 4.28
CA SER A 27 19.71 -54.12 3.63
C SER A 27 19.22 -52.83 4.27
N HIS A 28 19.28 -52.72 5.60
CA HIS A 28 18.87 -51.51 6.33
C HIS A 28 19.85 -50.34 6.10
N TYR A 29 21.15 -50.62 6.10
CA TYR A 29 22.17 -49.62 5.76
C TYR A 29 22.09 -49.15 4.30
N LYS A 30 21.72 -50.06 3.39
CA LYS A 30 21.56 -49.72 1.97
C LYS A 30 20.33 -48.84 1.75
N THR A 31 19.21 -49.11 2.43
CA THR A 31 18.03 -48.23 2.40
C THR A 31 18.33 -46.86 3.00
N ASP A 32 19.04 -46.78 4.13
CA ASP A 32 19.39 -45.49 4.75
C ASP A 32 20.34 -44.65 3.87
N PHE A 33 21.24 -45.30 3.12
CA PHE A 33 22.17 -44.61 2.21
C PHE A 33 21.48 -44.15 0.92
N ASP A 34 20.62 -44.98 0.33
CA ASP A 34 19.80 -44.60 -0.82
C ASP A 34 18.83 -43.45 -0.45
N ASP A 35 18.20 -43.50 0.73
CA ASP A 35 17.34 -42.41 1.23
C ASP A 35 18.13 -41.10 1.46
N GLN A 36 19.37 -41.18 1.96
CA GLN A 36 20.24 -40.00 2.12
C GLN A 36 20.70 -39.42 0.79
N GLU A 37 21.07 -40.25 -0.19
CA GLU A 37 21.43 -39.78 -1.54
C GLU A 37 20.21 -39.16 -2.24
N ASP A 38 19.02 -39.73 -2.10
CA ASP A 38 17.79 -39.18 -2.68
C ASP A 38 17.40 -37.84 -2.04
N ILE A 39 17.52 -37.69 -0.71
CA ILE A 39 17.31 -36.41 -0.02
C ILE A 39 18.35 -35.37 -0.46
N PHE A 40 19.62 -35.77 -0.59
CA PHE A 40 20.69 -34.88 -1.04
C PHE A 40 20.50 -34.47 -2.51
N PHE A 41 20.07 -35.38 -3.37
CA PHE A 41 19.82 -35.11 -4.78
C PHE A 41 18.58 -34.25 -4.98
N SER A 42 17.50 -34.50 -4.21
CA SER A 42 16.27 -33.70 -4.21
C SER A 42 16.55 -32.27 -3.76
N SER A 43 17.22 -32.08 -2.62
CA SER A 43 17.59 -30.75 -2.12
C SER A 43 18.52 -30.00 -3.08
N ARG A 44 19.44 -30.70 -3.75
CA ARG A 44 20.30 -30.12 -4.78
C ARG A 44 19.54 -29.73 -6.05
N MET A 45 18.55 -30.52 -6.47
CA MET A 45 17.69 -30.20 -7.61
C MET A 45 16.73 -29.05 -7.30
N GLU A 46 16.15 -28.99 -6.10
CA GLU A 46 15.36 -27.86 -5.63
C GLU A 46 16.17 -26.57 -5.62
N ASN A 47 17.38 -26.60 -5.05
CA ASN A 47 18.31 -25.47 -5.08
C ASN A 47 18.64 -25.03 -6.52
N LEU A 48 18.79 -25.97 -7.45
CA LEU A 48 19.06 -25.66 -8.85
C LEU A 48 17.85 -25.01 -9.55
N ASN A 49 16.63 -25.48 -9.25
CA ASN A 49 15.38 -24.94 -9.79
C ASN A 49 15.08 -23.55 -9.23
N ASP A 50 15.29 -23.36 -7.93
CA ASP A 50 15.20 -22.07 -7.26
C ASP A 50 16.20 -21.07 -7.82
N TYR A 51 17.46 -21.49 -7.97
CA TYR A 51 18.48 -20.65 -8.59
C TYR A 51 18.10 -20.22 -10.00
N LYS A 52 17.60 -21.14 -10.84
CA LYS A 52 17.11 -20.82 -12.19
C LYS A 52 15.94 -19.84 -12.15
N PHE A 53 14.97 -20.07 -11.27
CA PHE A 53 13.79 -19.20 -11.12
C PHE A 53 14.19 -17.78 -10.69
N ILE A 54 15.00 -17.63 -9.64
CA ILE A 54 15.48 -16.32 -9.17
C ILE A 54 16.27 -15.64 -10.27
N LYS A 55 17.24 -16.32 -10.88
CA LYS A 55 18.09 -15.70 -11.91
C LYS A 55 17.27 -15.19 -13.10
N ALA A 56 16.21 -15.91 -13.48
CA ALA A 56 15.32 -15.50 -14.56
C ALA A 56 14.35 -14.37 -14.16
N ASN A 57 13.81 -14.38 -12.93
CA ASN A 57 12.70 -13.51 -12.56
C ASN A 57 13.06 -12.36 -11.63
N PHE A 58 14.20 -12.40 -10.95
CA PHE A 58 14.59 -11.37 -9.97
C PHE A 58 14.83 -10.00 -10.62
N GLN A 59 15.36 -9.97 -11.85
CA GLN A 59 15.51 -8.72 -12.61
C GLN A 59 14.15 -8.10 -12.97
N ASN A 60 13.11 -8.93 -13.10
CA ASN A 60 11.75 -8.52 -13.40
C ASN A 60 10.89 -8.38 -12.13
N ALA A 61 11.46 -8.59 -10.93
CA ALA A 61 10.73 -8.51 -9.69
C ALA A 61 10.26 -7.07 -9.46
N SER A 62 8.94 -6.90 -9.47
CA SER A 62 8.30 -5.60 -9.33
C SER A 62 8.14 -5.20 -7.85
N THR A 63 8.22 -3.89 -7.59
CA THR A 63 7.86 -3.27 -6.30
C THR A 63 6.38 -2.84 -6.24
N GLY A 64 5.61 -3.14 -7.28
CA GLY A 64 4.18 -2.81 -7.39
C GLY A 64 3.59 -3.27 -8.71
N ASN A 65 3.06 -4.49 -8.73
CA ASN A 65 2.20 -5.01 -9.80
C ASN A 65 1.41 -6.22 -9.27
N TRP A 66 0.18 -6.41 -9.71
CA TRP A 66 -0.64 -7.54 -9.28
C TRP A 66 -0.14 -8.86 -9.87
N GLN A 67 0.10 -9.86 -9.01
CA GLN A 67 0.58 -11.19 -9.38
C GLN A 67 -0.26 -12.28 -8.70
N ASN A 68 -0.43 -13.43 -9.36
CA ASN A 68 -1.15 -14.57 -8.79
C ASN A 68 -0.28 -15.41 -7.86
N VAL A 69 -0.84 -15.85 -6.73
CA VAL A 69 -0.16 -16.69 -5.71
C VAL A 69 -0.22 -18.19 -6.04
N GLY A 70 -1.00 -18.59 -7.04
CA GLY A 70 -1.14 -19.98 -7.48
C GLY A 70 -2.15 -20.11 -8.62
N ASN A 71 -2.36 -21.33 -9.11
CA ASN A 71 -3.43 -21.63 -10.08
C ASN A 71 -4.62 -22.22 -9.33
N MET A 72 -5.33 -21.40 -8.57
CA MET A 72 -6.59 -21.80 -7.97
C MET A 72 -7.70 -21.63 -9.02
N THR A 73 -8.37 -22.71 -9.39
CA THR A 73 -9.40 -22.71 -10.46
C THR A 73 -10.59 -21.83 -10.14
N ASP A 74 -10.94 -21.69 -8.85
CA ASP A 74 -12.20 -21.06 -8.42
C ASP A 74 -12.01 -19.77 -7.58
N ILE A 75 -10.76 -19.39 -7.29
CA ILE A 75 -10.46 -18.31 -6.34
C ILE A 75 -9.28 -17.48 -6.87
N LYS A 76 -9.46 -16.16 -6.94
CA LYS A 76 -8.33 -15.26 -7.19
C LYS A 76 -7.59 -14.98 -5.89
N PHE A 77 -6.30 -15.30 -5.87
CA PHE A 77 -5.39 -14.90 -4.78
C PHE A 77 -4.24 -14.11 -5.37
N LEU A 78 -4.26 -12.81 -5.11
CA LEU A 78 -3.41 -11.82 -5.73
C LEU A 78 -2.53 -11.13 -4.69
N VAL A 79 -1.29 -10.81 -5.06
CA VAL A 79 -0.34 -10.04 -4.26
C VAL A 79 0.20 -8.87 -5.08
N PHE A 80 0.57 -7.77 -4.43
CA PHE A 80 0.96 -6.52 -5.11
C PHE A 80 2.35 -6.02 -4.74
N SER A 81 2.65 -5.92 -3.45
CA SER A 81 3.88 -5.32 -2.92
C SER A 81 4.26 -5.95 -1.58
N ALA A 82 5.55 -5.88 -1.24
CA ALA A 82 6.11 -6.42 -0.01
C ALA A 82 7.03 -5.38 0.65
N PHE A 83 6.83 -5.14 1.94
CA PHE A 83 7.56 -4.15 2.72
C PHE A 83 8.23 -4.81 3.93
N LEU A 84 9.48 -4.46 4.19
CA LEU A 84 10.14 -4.82 5.45
C LEU A 84 9.60 -3.93 6.57
N ASP A 85 8.93 -4.53 7.55
CA ASP A 85 8.44 -3.86 8.76
C ASP A 85 9.26 -4.34 9.97
N ILE A 86 9.93 -3.39 10.61
CA ILE A 86 10.86 -3.58 11.72
C ILE A 86 10.25 -3.19 13.08
N ARG A 87 9.04 -2.63 13.08
CA ARG A 87 8.52 -1.89 14.25
C ARG A 87 8.09 -2.81 15.40
N LYS A 88 7.75 -4.07 15.11
CA LYS A 88 7.33 -5.11 16.07
C LYS A 88 7.99 -6.44 15.73
N GLY A 89 9.31 -6.49 15.93
CA GLY A 89 10.14 -7.55 15.34
C GLY A 89 10.23 -7.39 13.82
N LYS A 90 11.18 -8.10 13.20
CA LYS A 90 11.36 -8.06 11.75
C LYS A 90 10.31 -8.95 11.09
N SER A 91 9.57 -8.39 10.15
CA SER A 91 8.59 -9.13 9.36
C SER A 91 8.43 -8.50 7.98
N LEU A 92 7.92 -9.28 7.02
CA LEU A 92 7.40 -8.71 5.78
C LEU A 92 5.91 -8.42 5.92
N LYS A 93 5.49 -7.24 5.47
CA LYS A 93 4.08 -6.85 5.28
C LYS A 93 3.78 -6.83 3.80
N ILE A 94 2.87 -7.70 3.36
CA ILE A 94 2.58 -7.90 1.95
C ILE A 94 1.13 -7.51 1.68
N ILE A 95 0.91 -6.67 0.67
CA ILE A 95 -0.41 -6.27 0.22
C ILE A 95 -0.97 -7.37 -0.69
N SER A 96 -2.17 -7.86 -0.36
CA SER A 96 -2.82 -8.95 -1.08
C SER A 96 -4.33 -8.75 -1.17
N VAL A 97 -4.96 -9.47 -2.11
CA VAL A 97 -6.41 -9.55 -2.28
C VAL A 97 -6.79 -11.01 -2.48
N THR A 98 -7.81 -11.47 -1.74
CA THR A 98 -8.37 -12.81 -1.90
C THR A 98 -9.82 -12.84 -1.40
N VAL A 99 -10.47 -14.00 -1.50
CA VAL A 99 -11.87 -14.20 -1.12
C VAL A 99 -12.12 -13.94 0.36
N LEU A 100 -13.22 -13.26 0.64
CA LEU A 100 -13.75 -13.03 1.98
C LEU A 100 -14.48 -14.30 2.48
N ARG A 101 -13.76 -15.41 2.69
CA ARG A 101 -14.31 -16.69 3.18
C ARG A 101 -13.82 -17.03 4.59
N ARG A 102 -14.61 -17.84 5.32
CA ARG A 102 -14.27 -18.33 6.68
C ARG A 102 -13.01 -19.21 6.69
N LYS A 103 -12.83 -20.06 5.68
CA LYS A 103 -11.62 -20.88 5.50
C LYS A 103 -10.79 -20.28 4.37
N ARG A 104 -9.67 -19.65 4.71
CA ARG A 104 -8.71 -19.06 3.77
C ARG A 104 -7.75 -20.16 3.27
N PRO A 105 -7.13 -19.99 2.09
CA PRO A 105 -6.03 -20.86 1.71
C PRO A 105 -4.90 -20.73 2.74
N ASN A 106 -4.12 -21.80 2.89
CA ASN A 106 -2.83 -21.70 3.57
C ASN A 106 -1.94 -20.75 2.78
N VAL A 107 -1.02 -20.08 3.46
CA VAL A 107 -0.05 -19.20 2.82
C VAL A 107 1.32 -19.42 3.42
N TRP A 108 2.31 -19.58 2.54
CA TRP A 108 3.71 -19.69 2.87
C TRP A 108 4.47 -18.59 2.14
N CYS A 109 5.51 -18.08 2.78
CA CYS A 109 6.39 -17.07 2.22
C CYS A 109 7.75 -17.71 1.95
N LYS A 110 8.10 -17.85 0.68
CA LYS A 110 9.44 -18.24 0.24
C LYS A 110 10.29 -16.97 0.13
N LEU A 111 11.21 -16.82 1.08
CA LEU A 111 12.09 -15.67 1.24
C LEU A 111 13.36 -15.89 0.42
N TRP A 112 13.76 -14.89 -0.35
CA TRP A 112 14.93 -14.95 -1.24
C TRP A 112 16.00 -13.98 -0.77
N TYR A 113 17.19 -14.49 -0.47
CA TYR A 113 18.35 -13.69 -0.04
C TYR A 113 19.38 -13.65 -1.16
N LYS A 114 19.82 -12.45 -1.54
CA LYS A 114 20.87 -12.25 -2.54
C LYS A 114 22.23 -12.22 -1.85
N ASP A 115 22.58 -13.31 -1.18
CA ASP A 115 23.94 -13.60 -0.75
C ASP A 115 24.66 -14.46 -1.80
N GLU A 116 25.92 -14.82 -1.54
CA GLU A 116 26.75 -15.59 -2.47
C GLU A 116 26.13 -16.95 -2.84
N GLU A 117 25.28 -17.51 -1.97
CA GLU A 117 24.66 -18.82 -2.12
C GLU A 117 23.19 -18.76 -2.59
N PHE A 118 22.61 -17.56 -2.79
CA PHE A 118 21.19 -17.37 -3.09
C PHE A 118 20.27 -18.13 -2.14
N ARG A 119 20.51 -18.01 -0.82
CA ARG A 119 19.77 -18.77 0.18
C ARG A 119 18.27 -18.50 0.10
N THR A 120 17.50 -19.55 0.39
CA THR A 120 16.04 -19.49 0.46
C THR A 120 15.55 -19.98 1.81
N LYS A 121 14.45 -19.41 2.30
CA LYS A 121 13.79 -19.87 3.53
C LYS A 121 12.28 -19.80 3.35
N THR A 122 11.57 -20.88 3.65
CA THR A 122 10.11 -20.89 3.61
C THR A 122 9.55 -20.78 5.02
N VAL A 123 8.68 -19.79 5.25
CA VAL A 123 8.04 -19.55 6.55
C VAL A 123 6.52 -19.46 6.40
N PRO A 124 5.74 -19.80 7.43
CA PRO A 124 4.28 -19.63 7.38
C PRO A 124 3.91 -18.14 7.34
N GLY A 125 2.93 -17.78 6.51
CA GLY A 125 2.37 -16.44 6.44
C GLY A 125 1.06 -16.31 7.22
N MET A 126 0.77 -15.12 7.72
CA MET A 126 -0.44 -14.84 8.49
C MET A 126 -1.30 -13.77 7.83
N PHE A 127 -2.59 -14.07 7.63
CA PHE A 127 -3.55 -13.10 7.09
C PHE A 127 -4.11 -12.15 8.15
N THR A 128 -4.02 -10.85 7.89
CA THR A 128 -4.77 -9.81 8.59
C THR A 128 -5.73 -9.14 7.62
N LEU A 129 -7.03 -9.18 7.89
CA LEU A 129 -8.06 -8.55 7.07
C LEU A 129 -7.92 -7.02 7.13
N ILE A 130 -7.83 -6.37 5.98
CA ILE A 130 -7.99 -4.91 5.89
C ILE A 130 -9.49 -4.60 5.96
N LYS A 131 -9.86 -3.73 6.89
CA LYS A 131 -11.27 -3.45 7.23
C LYS A 131 -11.98 -2.67 6.11
N GLU A 132 -13.30 -2.48 6.27
CA GLU A 132 -14.19 -1.85 5.25
C GLU A 132 -14.35 -2.69 3.97
N HIS A 133 -14.64 -3.98 4.10
CA HIS A 133 -14.81 -4.88 2.95
C HIS A 133 -16.21 -4.85 2.31
N TRP A 134 -17.18 -4.12 2.89
CA TRP A 134 -18.55 -3.95 2.35
C TRP A 134 -19.30 -5.27 2.06
N SER A 135 -18.95 -6.35 2.76
CA SER A 135 -19.46 -7.71 2.50
C SER A 135 -19.35 -8.18 1.04
N LEU A 136 -18.42 -7.60 0.28
CA LEU A 136 -18.16 -8.01 -1.10
C LEU A 136 -17.38 -9.35 -1.13
N PRO A 137 -17.44 -10.09 -2.25
CA PRO A 137 -16.81 -11.41 -2.36
C PRO A 137 -15.29 -11.42 -2.11
N TYR A 138 -14.58 -10.34 -2.45
CA TYR A 138 -13.14 -10.18 -2.25
C TYR A 138 -12.82 -9.04 -1.31
N SER A 139 -11.71 -9.18 -0.59
CA SER A 139 -11.19 -8.14 0.29
C SER A 139 -9.66 -8.07 0.24
N ALA A 140 -9.14 -6.95 0.73
CA ALA A 140 -7.71 -6.74 0.87
C ALA A 140 -7.21 -7.31 2.20
N TYR A 141 -5.99 -7.83 2.19
CA TYR A 141 -5.34 -8.44 3.34
C TYR A 141 -3.88 -8.00 3.40
N PHE A 142 -3.38 -7.86 4.63
CA PHE A 142 -1.96 -8.01 4.87
C PHE A 142 -1.62 -9.48 5.02
N ILE A 143 -0.57 -9.94 4.34
CA ILE A 143 0.12 -11.18 4.70
C ILE A 143 1.37 -10.77 5.47
N THR A 144 1.50 -11.28 6.70
CA THR A 144 2.69 -11.07 7.52
C THR A 144 3.55 -12.33 7.50
N CYS A 145 4.80 -12.19 7.06
CA CYS A 145 5.80 -13.26 7.12
C CYS A 145 6.82 -12.91 8.22
N PRO A 146 6.94 -13.70 9.30
CA PRO A 146 7.95 -13.45 10.33
C PRO A 146 9.35 -13.65 9.77
N LEU A 147 10.32 -12.88 10.28
CA LEU A 147 11.73 -13.00 9.94
C LEU A 147 12.54 -13.23 11.21
N ASP A 148 13.37 -14.28 11.20
CA ASP A 148 14.30 -14.57 12.30
C ASP A 148 15.72 -14.07 11.99
N ASP A 149 15.99 -13.75 10.73
CA ASP A 149 17.31 -13.33 10.28
C ASP A 149 17.59 -11.86 10.65
N SER A 150 18.87 -11.56 10.90
CA SER A 150 19.32 -10.19 11.15
C SER A 150 19.11 -9.30 9.92
N LYS A 151 19.25 -9.85 8.71
CA LYS A 151 19.05 -9.15 7.44
C LYS A 151 17.72 -9.54 6.83
N GLY A 152 16.94 -8.58 6.32
CA GLY A 152 15.72 -8.86 5.59
C GLY A 152 16.00 -9.44 4.20
N PRO A 153 15.10 -10.28 3.65
CA PRO A 153 15.24 -10.83 2.30
C PRO A 153 15.14 -9.73 1.24
N ASP A 154 15.65 -10.01 0.04
CA ASP A 154 15.63 -9.06 -1.09
C ASP A 154 14.39 -9.22 -1.97
N ALA A 155 13.80 -10.42 -1.97
CA ALA A 155 12.51 -10.69 -2.59
C ALA A 155 11.70 -11.70 -1.77
N VAL A 156 10.41 -11.82 -2.07
CA VAL A 156 9.52 -12.84 -1.51
C VAL A 156 8.57 -13.39 -2.57
N SER A 157 8.31 -14.68 -2.51
CA SER A 157 7.23 -15.35 -3.24
C SER A 157 6.22 -15.91 -2.26
N LEU A 158 4.94 -15.86 -2.61
CA LEU A 158 3.86 -16.46 -1.83
C LEU A 158 3.45 -17.77 -2.47
N LEU A 159 3.15 -18.77 -1.64
CA LEU A 159 2.75 -20.11 -2.05
C LEU A 159 1.50 -20.56 -1.28
N THR A 160 0.66 -21.40 -1.88
CA THR A 160 -0.46 -22.05 -1.19
C THR A 160 -0.08 -23.33 -0.45
N SER A 161 1.06 -23.93 -0.83
CA SER A 161 1.70 -25.08 -0.19
C SER A 161 3.21 -24.86 -0.11
N SER A 162 3.88 -25.41 0.90
CA SER A 162 5.33 -25.25 1.08
C SER A 162 6.15 -25.85 -0.07
N GLU A 163 5.62 -26.90 -0.70
CA GLU A 163 6.29 -27.68 -1.74
C GLU A 163 6.04 -27.15 -3.17
N GLU A 164 5.18 -26.13 -3.32
CA GLU A 164 4.85 -25.60 -4.64
C GLU A 164 5.97 -24.72 -5.21
N SER A 165 6.18 -24.82 -6.53
CA SER A 165 7.07 -23.89 -7.23
C SER A 165 6.46 -22.49 -7.29
N PRO A 166 7.26 -21.43 -7.03
CA PRO A 166 6.79 -20.04 -7.04
C PRO A 166 6.33 -19.59 -8.43
N LYS A 167 5.24 -18.81 -8.47
CA LYS A 167 4.70 -18.19 -9.70
C LYS A 167 4.68 -16.66 -9.66
N ASN A 168 5.05 -16.10 -8.53
CA ASN A 168 5.13 -14.67 -8.27
C ASN A 168 6.48 -14.38 -7.62
N ILE A 169 6.96 -13.16 -7.76
CA ILE A 169 8.11 -12.65 -7.04
C ILE A 169 7.94 -11.15 -6.83
N LEU A 170 7.99 -10.74 -5.56
CA LEU A 170 7.90 -9.35 -5.14
C LEU A 170 9.26 -8.91 -4.64
N LYS A 171 9.77 -7.80 -5.18
CA LYS A 171 10.95 -7.16 -4.61
C LYS A 171 10.57 -6.53 -3.26
N VAL A 172 11.36 -6.82 -2.23
CA VAL A 172 11.11 -6.29 -0.88
C VAL A 172 11.53 -4.83 -0.84
N ILE A 173 10.60 -3.97 -0.43
CA ILE A 173 10.85 -2.54 -0.22
C ILE A 173 11.39 -2.35 1.20
N LYS A 174 12.60 -1.82 1.29
CA LYS A 174 13.33 -1.57 2.54
C LYS A 174 13.52 -0.06 2.73
N ASN A 175 12.52 0.59 3.35
CA ASN A 175 12.54 2.05 3.56
C ASN A 175 13.30 2.48 4.83
N TYR A 176 13.76 1.53 5.64
CA TYR A 176 14.52 1.80 6.85
C TYR A 176 15.81 0.99 6.87
N ASN A 177 16.84 1.55 7.50
CA ASN A 177 18.10 0.85 7.70
C ASN A 177 17.93 -0.30 8.71
N GLU A 178 17.92 -1.54 8.23
CA GLU A 178 17.69 -2.75 9.01
C GLU A 178 18.73 -3.02 10.11
N ASP A 179 19.87 -2.33 10.08
CA ASP A 179 20.92 -2.39 11.11
C ASP A 179 20.61 -1.52 12.33
N LYS A 180 19.65 -0.59 12.22
CA LYS A 180 19.25 0.30 13.33
C LYS A 180 18.09 -0.31 14.12
N LEU A 181 18.15 -0.17 15.45
CA LEU A 181 16.97 -0.42 16.28
C LEU A 181 15.93 0.67 16.02
N TRP A 182 14.72 0.25 15.70
CA TRP A 182 13.60 1.18 15.56
C TRP A 182 13.04 1.56 16.92
N ASP A 183 12.93 2.86 17.17
CA ASP A 183 12.34 3.42 18.37
C ASP A 183 11.30 4.48 17.98
N PRO A 184 10.01 4.29 18.32
CA PRO A 184 8.97 5.27 18.02
C PRO A 184 9.17 6.61 18.75
N ASP A 185 9.92 6.63 19.85
CA ASP A 185 10.13 7.82 20.68
C ASP A 185 11.23 8.73 20.10
N SER A 186 12.07 8.17 19.23
CA SER A 186 13.07 8.92 18.46
C SER A 186 12.48 9.70 17.28
N LEU A 187 11.22 9.45 16.92
CA LEU A 187 10.58 10.09 15.77
C LEU A 187 10.24 11.55 16.08
N SER A 188 10.76 12.48 15.26
CA SER A 188 10.37 13.88 15.36
C SER A 188 8.85 14.04 15.12
N PRO A 189 8.14 14.83 15.94
CA PRO A 189 6.76 15.22 15.66
C PRO A 189 6.68 16.32 14.59
N SER A 190 7.78 16.98 14.26
CA SER A 190 7.80 18.07 13.28
C SER A 190 7.51 17.56 11.86
N LEU A 191 6.80 18.38 11.10
CA LEU A 191 6.58 18.15 9.68
C LEU A 191 7.80 18.62 8.90
N SER A 192 8.45 17.72 8.15
CA SER A 192 9.64 18.05 7.36
C SER A 192 9.57 17.55 5.92
N LYS A 193 8.75 16.52 5.67
CA LYS A 193 8.56 15.93 4.36
C LYS A 193 7.19 15.28 4.26
N LEU A 194 6.46 15.58 3.19
CA LEU A 194 5.06 15.22 2.97
C LEU A 194 4.87 14.42 1.70
N ALA A 195 4.12 13.33 1.81
CA ALA A 195 3.57 12.62 0.67
C ALA A 195 2.04 12.70 0.66
N VAL A 196 1.44 12.68 -0.52
CA VAL A 196 0.00 12.52 -0.73
C VAL A 196 -0.29 11.14 -1.31
N CYS A 197 -1.26 10.46 -0.72
CA CYS A 197 -1.82 9.19 -1.18
C CYS A 197 -3.25 9.41 -1.65
N VAL A 198 -3.54 8.99 -2.88
CA VAL A 198 -4.87 9.11 -3.48
C VAL A 198 -5.40 7.73 -3.87
N LYS A 199 -6.71 7.53 -3.78
CA LYS A 199 -7.36 6.30 -4.27
C LYS A 199 -7.09 6.09 -5.78
N PRO A 200 -7.35 4.88 -6.32
CA PRO A 200 -7.08 4.60 -7.72
C PRO A 200 -7.84 5.52 -8.69
N LEU A 201 -7.13 5.97 -9.73
CA LEU A 201 -7.68 6.64 -10.90
C LEU A 201 -8.43 5.62 -11.74
N HIS A 202 -9.73 5.82 -11.93
CA HIS A 202 -10.63 4.84 -12.53
C HIS A 202 -11.67 5.53 -13.45
N TYR A 203 -12.44 4.73 -14.21
CA TYR A 203 -13.46 5.20 -15.16
C TYR A 203 -12.95 6.21 -16.19
N ASP A 204 -11.83 5.92 -16.85
CA ASP A 204 -11.25 6.78 -17.88
C ASP A 204 -11.10 8.24 -17.38
N TYR A 205 -10.45 8.39 -16.22
CA TYR A 205 -10.29 9.71 -15.61
C TYR A 205 -9.63 10.66 -16.62
N ASN A 206 -10.30 11.77 -16.94
CA ASN A 206 -9.99 12.63 -18.09
C ASN A 206 -10.04 14.13 -17.77
N LYS A 207 -9.70 14.51 -16.53
CA LYS A 207 -9.94 15.87 -16.03
C LYS A 207 -8.63 16.62 -15.83
N VAL A 208 -8.09 17.17 -16.92
CA VAL A 208 -6.75 17.77 -16.96
C VAL A 208 -6.60 18.92 -15.96
N PHE A 209 -7.51 19.90 -15.95
CA PHE A 209 -7.44 21.04 -15.04
C PHE A 209 -7.55 20.64 -13.57
N GLU A 210 -8.41 19.67 -13.26
CA GLU A 210 -8.58 19.19 -11.88
C GLU A 210 -7.30 18.47 -11.40
N LEU A 211 -6.60 17.72 -12.27
CA LEU A 211 -5.32 17.11 -11.92
C LEU A 211 -4.18 18.13 -11.79
N LEU A 212 -4.09 19.10 -12.70
CA LEU A 212 -3.12 20.19 -12.63
C LEU A 212 -3.29 21.00 -11.34
N GLU A 213 -4.51 21.43 -11.05
CA GLU A 213 -4.85 22.15 -9.84
C GLU A 213 -4.54 21.33 -8.59
N PHE A 214 -4.94 20.06 -8.57
CA PHE A 214 -4.68 19.17 -7.44
C PHE A 214 -3.18 19.07 -7.13
N ILE A 215 -2.35 18.79 -8.13
CA ILE A 215 -0.90 18.63 -7.91
C ILE A 215 -0.25 19.96 -7.54
N GLU A 216 -0.50 21.03 -8.31
CA GLU A 216 0.18 22.31 -8.09
C GLU A 216 -0.25 22.99 -6.80
N LEU A 217 -1.54 22.93 -6.41
CA LEU A 217 -2.00 23.51 -5.15
C LEU A 217 -1.41 22.78 -3.93
N HIS A 218 -1.37 21.44 -3.95
CA HIS A 218 -0.75 20.68 -2.87
C HIS A 218 0.78 20.92 -2.81
N LYS A 219 1.44 21.09 -3.96
CA LYS A 219 2.86 21.49 -4.01
C LYS A 219 3.09 22.87 -3.38
N ILE A 220 2.24 23.85 -3.67
CA ILE A 220 2.28 25.19 -3.05
C ILE A 220 2.09 25.09 -1.53
N MET A 221 1.22 24.19 -1.06
CA MET A 221 1.03 23.94 0.37
C MET A 221 2.17 23.14 1.04
N GLY A 222 3.22 22.76 0.30
CA GLY A 222 4.43 22.11 0.81
C GLY A 222 4.46 20.59 0.68
N VAL A 223 3.67 19.99 -0.23
CA VAL A 223 3.77 18.55 -0.52
C VAL A 223 4.97 18.26 -1.42
N ASP A 224 5.79 17.28 -1.03
CA ASP A 224 6.99 16.87 -1.75
C ASP A 224 6.74 15.82 -2.83
N HIS A 225 5.77 14.91 -2.60
CA HIS A 225 5.58 13.76 -3.49
C HIS A 225 4.14 13.23 -3.50
N PHE A 226 3.73 12.65 -4.62
CA PHE A 226 2.42 12.02 -4.77
C PHE A 226 2.55 10.54 -5.17
N TYR A 227 1.75 9.69 -4.55
CA TYR A 227 1.60 8.29 -4.94
C TYR A 227 0.20 8.08 -5.50
N LEU A 228 0.15 7.75 -6.79
CA LEU A 228 -1.08 7.55 -7.55
C LEU A 228 -1.13 6.13 -8.08
N TYR A 229 -2.34 5.63 -8.28
CA TYR A 229 -2.61 4.26 -8.74
C TYR A 229 -3.42 4.33 -10.02
N ASN A 230 -2.83 3.93 -11.15
CA ASN A 230 -3.46 4.02 -12.46
C ASN A 230 -4.22 2.71 -12.77
N HIS A 231 -5.55 2.74 -12.61
CA HIS A 231 -6.43 1.69 -13.11
C HIS A 231 -6.96 2.03 -14.51
N SER A 232 -7.44 3.26 -14.72
CA SER A 232 -7.90 3.74 -16.02
C SER A 232 -7.90 5.27 -16.07
N VAL A 233 -7.19 5.82 -17.05
CA VAL A 233 -7.04 7.26 -17.33
C VAL A 233 -7.05 7.50 -18.83
N SER A 234 -7.37 8.73 -19.23
CA SER A 234 -7.30 9.14 -20.64
C SER A 234 -5.85 9.34 -21.10
N PRO A 235 -5.57 9.33 -22.43
CA PRO A 235 -4.22 9.57 -22.95
C PRO A 235 -3.63 10.94 -22.56
N GLN A 236 -4.46 11.98 -22.43
CA GLN A 236 -4.02 13.31 -21.99
C GLN A 236 -3.53 13.26 -20.53
N ILE A 237 -4.26 12.56 -19.66
CA ILE A 237 -3.89 12.38 -18.26
C ILE A 237 -2.66 11.50 -18.13
N ASP A 238 -2.57 10.40 -18.87
CA ASP A 238 -1.39 9.53 -18.88
C ASP A 238 -0.14 10.32 -19.28
N CYS A 239 -0.22 11.12 -20.36
CA CYS A 239 0.88 12.00 -20.77
C CYS A 239 1.27 13.00 -19.67
N LEU A 240 0.30 13.69 -19.05
CA LEU A 240 0.57 14.65 -17.98
C LEU A 240 1.23 13.97 -16.76
N LEU A 241 0.74 12.79 -16.35
CA LEU A 241 1.33 12.02 -15.27
C LEU A 241 2.77 11.63 -15.58
N GLN A 242 3.07 11.20 -16.81
CA GLN A 242 4.45 10.90 -17.22
C GLN A 242 5.38 12.12 -17.10
N LYS A 243 4.90 13.35 -17.38
CA LYS A 243 5.70 14.58 -17.17
C LYS A 243 6.03 14.77 -15.70
N TYR A 244 5.04 14.66 -14.82
CA TYR A 244 5.26 14.76 -13.39
C TYR A 244 6.13 13.64 -12.81
N GLN A 245 6.06 12.43 -13.37
CA GLN A 245 6.94 11.32 -13.02
C GLN A 245 8.39 11.62 -13.42
N HIS A 246 8.62 12.18 -14.60
CA HIS A 246 9.96 12.54 -15.07
C HIS A 246 10.62 13.60 -14.19
N GLU A 247 9.82 14.52 -13.63
CA GLU A 247 10.27 15.53 -12.67
C GLU A 247 10.49 14.98 -11.26
N GLY A 248 10.12 13.71 -11.00
CA GLY A 248 10.23 13.08 -9.69
C GLY A 248 9.19 13.53 -8.67
N LEU A 249 8.13 14.24 -9.09
CA LEU A 249 7.07 14.73 -8.20
C LEU A 249 5.99 13.67 -7.91
N VAL A 250 5.78 12.75 -8.86
CA VAL A 250 4.71 11.75 -8.80
C VAL A 250 5.30 10.37 -9.02
N THR A 251 4.83 9.38 -8.26
CA THR A 251 4.98 7.96 -8.58
C THR A 251 3.62 7.42 -8.98
N VAL A 252 3.51 6.90 -10.20
CA VAL A 252 2.31 6.22 -10.68
C VAL A 252 2.54 4.72 -10.67
N LEU A 253 1.69 4.00 -9.95
CA LEU A 253 1.74 2.54 -9.83
C LEU A 253 0.68 1.92 -10.76
N PRO A 254 1.02 0.86 -11.52
CA PRO A 254 0.04 0.15 -12.33
C PRO A 254 -0.97 -0.53 -11.40
N TRP A 255 -2.27 -0.32 -11.66
CA TRP A 255 -3.34 -0.78 -10.78
C TRP A 255 -4.41 -1.60 -11.51
N GLN A 256 -3.94 -2.50 -12.38
CA GLN A 256 -4.81 -3.46 -13.06
C GLN A 256 -5.12 -4.66 -12.17
N LEU A 257 -6.08 -4.47 -11.27
CA LEU A 257 -6.62 -5.53 -10.43
C LEU A 257 -7.69 -6.31 -11.22
N PRO A 258 -7.52 -7.63 -11.49
CA PRO A 258 -8.46 -8.41 -12.29
C PRO A 258 -9.72 -8.80 -11.49
N LEU A 259 -10.41 -7.82 -10.92
CA LEU A 259 -11.67 -7.95 -10.19
C LEU A 259 -12.63 -6.86 -10.63
N ILE A 260 -13.92 -7.20 -10.69
CA ILE A 260 -14.97 -6.27 -11.10
C ILE A 260 -15.25 -5.31 -9.94
N SER A 261 -14.94 -4.03 -10.15
CA SER A 261 -15.20 -2.97 -9.17
C SER A 261 -16.69 -2.89 -8.80
N GLN A 262 -16.96 -2.57 -7.54
CA GLN A 262 -18.29 -2.49 -6.90
C GLN A 262 -19.12 -3.79 -6.87
N LYS A 263 -18.69 -4.86 -7.54
CA LYS A 263 -19.35 -6.18 -7.51
C LYS A 263 -18.53 -7.23 -6.77
N GLU A 264 -17.25 -7.33 -7.10
CA GLU A 264 -16.30 -8.26 -6.48
C GLU A 264 -15.48 -7.58 -5.38
N ILE A 265 -15.09 -6.32 -5.59
CA ILE A 265 -14.28 -5.54 -4.66
C ILE A 265 -14.64 -4.05 -4.70
N ARG A 266 -14.49 -3.35 -3.57
CA ARG A 266 -14.83 -1.93 -3.44
C ARG A 266 -13.81 -1.05 -4.16
N THR A 267 -14.27 -0.18 -5.07
CA THR A 267 -13.50 0.91 -5.72
C THR A 267 -12.11 0.47 -6.13
N GLU A 268 -12.05 -0.46 -7.10
CA GLU A 268 -10.78 -0.92 -7.68
C GLU A 268 -9.80 -1.46 -6.62
N GLY A 269 -10.28 -1.87 -5.44
CA GLY A 269 -9.40 -2.27 -4.32
C GLY A 269 -8.80 -1.10 -3.54
N ILE A 270 -9.57 -0.01 -3.33
CA ILE A 270 -9.13 1.21 -2.62
C ILE A 270 -8.37 0.90 -1.32
N PHE A 271 -8.86 -0.03 -0.49
CA PHE A 271 -8.22 -0.32 0.80
C PHE A 271 -6.85 -1.01 0.66
N ALA A 272 -6.61 -1.74 -0.44
CA ALA A 272 -5.28 -2.23 -0.77
C ALA A 272 -4.36 -1.06 -1.17
N SER A 273 -4.83 -0.11 -1.99
CA SER A 273 -4.02 1.05 -2.42
C SER A 273 -3.66 1.99 -1.26
N LEU A 274 -4.62 2.31 -0.37
CA LEU A 274 -4.36 3.20 0.76
C LEU A 274 -3.32 2.58 1.70
N ASN A 275 -3.39 1.27 1.94
CA ASN A 275 -2.45 0.61 2.82
C ASN A 275 -1.11 0.29 2.13
N ASP A 276 -1.07 0.05 0.81
CA ASP A 276 0.19 0.06 0.06
C ASP A 276 0.90 1.40 0.22
N CYS A 277 0.17 2.50 0.05
CA CYS A 277 0.73 3.84 0.16
C CYS A 277 1.26 4.13 1.56
N LEU A 278 0.52 3.76 2.61
CA LEU A 278 0.95 3.85 4.00
C LEU A 278 2.35 3.26 4.22
N PHE A 279 2.59 2.03 3.76
CA PHE A 279 3.88 1.37 3.95
C PHE A 279 4.96 1.91 3.02
N ARG A 280 4.57 2.39 1.83
CA ARG A 280 5.48 2.99 0.85
C ARG A 280 6.03 4.33 1.30
N THR A 281 5.23 5.13 2.00
CA THR A 281 5.65 6.42 2.54
C THR A 281 6.35 6.31 3.90
N MET A 282 6.11 5.23 4.64
CA MET A 282 6.75 4.96 5.93
C MET A 282 8.27 5.07 5.86
N HIS A 283 8.88 5.75 6.82
CA HIS A 283 10.32 6.04 6.93
C HIS A 283 10.93 6.97 5.89
N ASN A 284 10.23 7.23 4.78
CA ASN A 284 10.67 8.14 3.72
C ASN A 284 10.07 9.54 3.83
N TYR A 285 8.94 9.67 4.55
CA TYR A 285 8.19 10.92 4.72
C TYR A 285 7.78 11.07 6.19
N SER A 286 7.94 12.28 6.72
CA SER A 286 7.53 12.59 8.10
C SER A 286 6.02 12.44 8.30
N HIS A 287 5.26 12.79 7.26
CA HIS A 287 3.81 12.80 7.28
C HIS A 287 3.24 12.36 5.92
N THR A 288 2.04 11.79 5.94
CA THR A 288 1.33 11.34 4.74
C THR A 288 -0.12 11.79 4.79
N ILE A 289 -0.57 12.43 3.71
CA ILE A 289 -1.93 12.93 3.52
C ILE A 289 -2.73 11.87 2.76
N PHE A 290 -3.93 11.54 3.23
CA PHE A 290 -4.85 10.63 2.54
C PHE A 290 -6.11 11.39 2.13
N ILE A 291 -6.27 11.65 0.84
CA ILE A 291 -7.33 12.49 0.25
C ILE A 291 -7.72 11.95 -1.13
N ASP A 292 -8.85 12.42 -1.67
CA ASP A 292 -9.30 12.17 -3.04
C ASP A 292 -9.03 13.40 -3.96
N PHE A 293 -9.05 13.23 -5.29
CA PHE A 293 -8.75 14.32 -6.24
C PHE A 293 -9.72 15.53 -6.18
N ASP A 294 -10.90 15.34 -5.59
CA ASP A 294 -11.90 16.36 -5.36
C ASP A 294 -11.85 16.96 -3.94
N GLU A 295 -10.80 16.66 -3.18
CA GLU A 295 -10.65 17.05 -1.78
C GLU A 295 -9.35 17.80 -1.51
N TYR A 296 -9.46 18.87 -0.74
CA TYR A 296 -8.33 19.75 -0.40
C TYR A 296 -8.40 20.09 1.09
N ILE A 297 -7.35 19.76 1.85
CA ILE A 297 -7.25 20.20 3.25
C ILE A 297 -6.64 21.59 3.23
N ILE A 298 -7.47 22.61 3.47
CA ILE A 298 -7.07 24.02 3.38
C ILE A 298 -6.84 24.57 4.80
N PRO A 299 -5.61 24.99 5.15
CA PRO A 299 -5.37 25.75 6.36
C PRO A 299 -6.14 27.07 6.32
N ARG A 300 -6.65 27.56 7.44
CA ARG A 300 -7.35 28.85 7.51
C ARG A 300 -6.37 30.01 7.60
N ASN A 301 -5.45 29.93 8.54
CA ASN A 301 -4.60 31.05 8.96
C ASN A 301 -3.15 30.95 8.45
N ASN A 302 -2.78 29.84 7.80
CA ASN A 302 -1.43 29.56 7.29
C ASN A 302 -1.45 29.31 5.78
N PHE A 303 -0.30 29.36 5.11
CA PHE A 303 -0.18 29.02 3.68
C PHE A 303 0.28 27.58 3.49
N THR A 304 1.10 27.04 4.37
CA THR A 304 1.64 25.68 4.21
C THR A 304 1.20 24.72 5.30
N TYR A 305 1.31 23.42 5.02
CA TYR A 305 1.09 22.39 6.03
C TYR A 305 2.14 22.44 7.15
N SER A 306 3.38 22.86 6.86
CA SER A 306 4.41 23.01 7.88
C SER A 306 4.01 24.03 8.93
N GLU A 307 3.60 25.23 8.50
CA GLU A 307 3.12 26.31 9.38
C GLU A 307 1.89 25.87 10.19
N LEU A 308 0.93 25.17 9.56
CA LEU A 308 -0.22 24.61 10.27
C LEU A 308 0.23 23.64 11.37
N PHE A 309 1.19 22.76 11.08
CA PHE A 309 1.66 21.76 12.05
C PHE A 309 2.47 22.38 13.18
N GLU A 310 3.27 23.41 12.91
CA GLU A 310 3.94 24.21 13.95
C GLU A 310 2.89 24.76 14.94
N GLN A 311 1.84 25.41 14.42
CA GLN A 311 0.73 25.92 15.25
C GLN A 311 0.01 24.81 16.04
N LEU A 312 -0.30 23.68 15.40
CA LEU A 312 -1.03 22.57 16.03
C LEU A 312 -0.20 21.87 17.13
N LEU A 313 1.12 21.83 16.98
CA LEU A 313 2.03 21.21 17.95
C LEU A 313 2.30 22.13 19.15
N GLU A 314 2.38 23.45 18.94
CA GLU A 314 2.61 24.44 19.99
C GLU A 314 1.38 24.66 20.87
N SER A 315 0.20 24.76 20.28
CA SER A 315 -1.02 25.20 20.96
C SER A 315 -1.55 24.25 22.05
N ASN A 316 -1.22 22.95 22.02
CA ASN A 316 -1.95 21.93 22.78
C ASN A 316 -1.13 20.68 23.18
N ASN A 317 0.21 20.75 23.21
CA ASN A 317 1.10 19.61 23.47
C ASN A 317 0.74 18.34 22.66
N ASN A 318 0.44 18.52 21.37
CA ASN A 318 -0.03 17.46 20.46
C ASN A 318 1.10 16.56 19.94
N ARG A 319 2.26 16.52 20.60
CA ARG A 319 3.46 15.79 20.14
C ARG A 319 3.26 14.28 20.09
N ASN A 320 2.32 13.74 20.87
CA ASN A 320 1.95 12.33 20.89
C ASN A 320 0.84 11.96 19.89
N LYS A 321 0.41 12.88 19.02
CA LYS A 321 -0.58 12.57 17.99
C LYS A 321 0.10 11.90 16.80
N SER A 322 -0.52 10.85 16.30
CA SER A 322 -0.11 10.17 15.06
C SER A 322 -0.98 10.56 13.87
N THR A 323 -2.14 11.16 14.13
CA THR A 323 -3.16 11.43 13.12
C THR A 323 -3.80 12.78 13.40
N PHE A 324 -3.92 13.59 12.36
CA PHE A 324 -4.60 14.87 12.33
C PHE A 324 -5.79 14.69 11.40
N SER A 325 -7.01 14.69 11.96
CA SER A 325 -8.24 14.45 11.23
C SER A 325 -8.93 15.76 10.93
N PHE A 326 -9.35 15.94 9.68
CA PHE A 326 -9.98 17.17 9.19
C PHE A 326 -11.43 16.88 8.83
N LYS A 327 -12.34 17.73 9.33
CA LYS A 327 -13.77 17.60 9.03
C LYS A 327 -14.03 17.93 7.57
N ASN A 328 -14.98 17.20 6.99
CA ASN A 328 -15.44 17.43 5.63
C ASN A 328 -16.41 18.62 5.61
N CYS A 329 -16.26 19.47 4.60
CA CYS A 329 -17.28 20.41 4.19
C CYS A 329 -17.51 20.32 2.68
N PHE A 330 -18.77 20.15 2.27
CA PHE A 330 -19.11 20.07 0.86
C PHE A 330 -19.16 21.44 0.20
N PHE A 331 -18.52 21.51 -0.97
CA PHE A 331 -18.63 22.55 -1.97
C PHE A 331 -19.35 21.94 -3.18
N TYR A 332 -20.68 22.01 -3.19
CA TYR A 332 -21.44 21.34 -4.24
C TYR A 332 -21.24 22.03 -5.60
N ARG A 333 -20.96 21.22 -6.63
CA ARG A 333 -20.69 21.72 -7.97
C ARG A 333 -21.91 22.37 -8.64
N GLN A 334 -23.11 22.11 -8.13
CA GLN A 334 -24.36 22.69 -8.66
C GLN A 334 -24.72 24.06 -8.08
N TRP A 335 -24.07 24.51 -7.01
CA TRP A 335 -24.19 25.91 -6.63
C TRP A 335 -23.61 26.82 -7.71
N PRO A 336 -24.11 28.06 -7.86
CA PRO A 336 -23.51 29.01 -8.79
C PRO A 336 -22.00 29.17 -8.57
N ASP A 337 -21.28 29.39 -9.66
CA ASP A 337 -19.87 29.79 -9.60
C ASP A 337 -19.73 31.13 -8.85
N ASP A 338 -18.54 31.40 -8.31
CA ASP A 338 -18.27 32.67 -7.64
C ASP A 338 -18.51 33.84 -8.62
N PRO A 339 -19.28 34.88 -8.24
CA PRO A 339 -19.59 36.00 -9.13
C PRO A 339 -18.36 36.87 -9.42
N THR A 340 -17.26 36.70 -8.67
CA THR A 340 -15.99 37.34 -8.95
C THR A 340 -15.40 36.71 -10.21
N LEU A 341 -15.82 37.20 -11.37
CA LEU A 341 -15.22 36.83 -12.64
C LEU A 341 -13.77 37.29 -12.64
N PHE A 342 -12.84 36.35 -12.60
CA PHE A 342 -11.45 36.69 -12.85
C PHE A 342 -11.33 37.07 -14.32
N GLN A 343 -10.63 38.17 -14.60
CA GLN A 343 -10.26 38.55 -15.98
C GLN A 343 -9.49 37.42 -16.68
N ASP A 344 -8.87 36.55 -15.88
CA ASP A 344 -8.09 35.41 -16.31
C ASP A 344 -8.99 34.16 -16.55
N PRO A 345 -9.14 33.70 -17.82
CA PRO A 345 -9.97 32.53 -18.13
C PRO A 345 -9.46 31.23 -17.49
N LEU A 346 -8.14 31.11 -17.28
CA LEU A 346 -7.57 29.93 -16.63
C LEU A 346 -8.00 29.86 -15.17
N ALA A 347 -7.99 31.00 -14.47
CA ALA A 347 -8.45 31.06 -13.08
C ALA A 347 -9.91 30.61 -12.93
N ASN A 348 -10.75 30.96 -13.92
CA ASN A 348 -12.15 30.51 -13.95
C ASN A 348 -12.29 29.00 -14.19
N ASN A 349 -11.27 28.30 -14.68
CA ASN A 349 -11.31 26.84 -14.83
C ASN A 349 -10.87 26.06 -13.57
N LEU A 350 -10.29 26.73 -12.57
CA LEU A 350 -9.81 26.10 -11.33
C LEU A 350 -10.96 25.97 -10.32
N ILE A 351 -11.25 24.76 -9.86
CA ILE A 351 -12.43 24.45 -9.03
C ILE A 351 -12.39 25.14 -7.68
N THR A 352 -11.21 25.28 -7.06
CA THR A 352 -11.04 25.90 -5.75
C THR A 352 -11.22 27.42 -5.80
N LEU A 353 -11.02 28.03 -6.98
CA LEU A 353 -11.32 29.43 -7.24
C LEU A 353 -12.74 29.65 -7.73
N ARG A 354 -13.27 28.72 -8.53
CA ARG A 354 -14.59 28.85 -9.15
C ARG A 354 -15.74 28.52 -8.20
N LYS A 355 -15.57 27.52 -7.32
CA LYS A 355 -16.65 27.04 -6.43
C LYS A 355 -16.36 27.45 -5.00
N THR A 356 -16.81 28.62 -4.60
CA THR A 356 -16.53 29.18 -3.25
C THR A 356 -17.69 28.99 -2.28
N ARG A 357 -18.84 28.50 -2.73
CA ARG A 357 -19.97 28.21 -1.85
C ARG A 357 -19.82 26.82 -1.23
N ARG A 358 -19.96 26.75 0.09
CA ARG A 358 -19.95 25.51 0.86
C ARG A 358 -21.17 25.39 1.77
N LYS A 359 -21.44 24.17 2.24
CA LYS A 359 -22.39 23.95 3.34
C LYS A 359 -21.96 24.74 4.57
N THR A 360 -22.92 25.29 5.31
CA THR A 360 -22.63 26.00 6.57
C THR A 360 -22.09 25.04 7.62
N GLU A 361 -22.70 23.86 7.72
CA GLU A 361 -22.33 22.84 8.70
C GLU A 361 -21.27 21.87 8.16
N PHE A 362 -20.37 21.46 9.07
CA PHE A 362 -19.38 20.43 8.81
C PHE A 362 -19.95 19.04 9.09
N HIS A 363 -19.48 18.03 8.35
CA HIS A 363 -19.77 16.65 8.74
C HIS A 363 -19.13 16.35 10.10
N PRO A 364 -19.80 15.53 10.94
CA PRO A 364 -19.23 15.07 12.20
C PRO A 364 -17.87 14.40 11.99
N HIS A 365 -16.98 14.52 12.98
CA HIS A 365 -15.68 13.88 12.94
C HIS A 365 -15.81 12.37 12.65
N ARG A 366 -14.93 11.85 11.78
CA ARG A 366 -14.91 10.47 11.25
C ARG A 366 -16.03 10.14 10.26
N GLN A 367 -16.98 11.04 10.04
CA GLN A 367 -17.90 10.97 8.91
C GLN A 367 -17.31 11.76 7.75
N ARG A 368 -16.88 11.05 6.71
CA ARG A 368 -16.26 11.65 5.53
C ARG A 368 -14.97 12.45 5.77
N SER A 369 -14.43 12.45 6.98
CA SER A 369 -13.15 13.08 7.29
C SER A 369 -12.03 12.50 6.44
N LYS A 370 -10.98 13.29 6.28
CA LYS A 370 -9.68 12.83 5.77
C LYS A 370 -8.59 13.25 6.75
N PHE A 371 -7.39 12.72 6.55
CA PHE A 371 -6.37 12.80 7.59
C PHE A 371 -4.96 12.93 7.04
N ILE A 372 -4.12 13.55 7.86
CA ILE A 372 -2.67 13.55 7.73
C ILE A 372 -2.11 12.72 8.88
N ILE A 373 -1.20 11.79 8.58
CA ILE A 373 -0.64 10.86 9.58
C ILE A 373 0.87 10.87 9.62
N ARG A 374 1.42 10.44 10.76
CA ARG A 374 2.79 9.94 10.90
C ARG A 374 2.78 8.45 10.54
N PRO A 375 3.28 8.04 9.37
CA PRO A 375 3.05 6.70 8.84
C PRO A 375 3.60 5.59 9.75
N GLU A 376 4.74 5.80 10.43
CA GLU A 376 5.36 4.85 11.34
C GLU A 376 4.48 4.49 12.54
N LEU A 377 3.58 5.39 12.93
CA LEU A 377 2.71 5.25 14.10
C LEU A 377 1.33 4.67 13.77
N VAL A 378 1.12 4.25 12.52
CA VAL A 378 -0.13 3.66 12.01
C VAL A 378 0.13 2.28 11.42
N ASN A 379 -0.76 1.32 11.70
CA ASN A 379 -0.69 -0.05 11.14
C ASN A 379 -1.69 -0.27 10.01
N MET A 380 -2.85 0.42 10.05
CA MET A 380 -3.90 0.26 9.04
C MET A 380 -4.72 1.53 8.90
N VAL A 381 -4.78 2.05 7.66
CA VAL A 381 -5.63 3.18 7.27
C VAL A 381 -6.96 2.69 6.70
N GLY A 382 -8.03 3.45 6.94
CA GLY A 382 -9.33 3.34 6.27
C GLY A 382 -9.55 4.50 5.31
N ASN A 383 -10.76 4.62 4.75
CA ASN A 383 -11.07 5.72 3.82
C ASN A 383 -11.29 7.06 4.55
N HIS A 384 -11.88 7.02 5.75
CA HIS A 384 -12.26 8.22 6.51
C HIS A 384 -11.65 8.33 7.91
N PHE A 385 -11.00 7.27 8.39
CA PHE A 385 -10.35 7.24 9.70
C PHE A 385 -9.31 6.12 9.77
N ILE A 386 -8.51 6.13 10.82
CA ILE A 386 -7.52 5.08 11.11
C ILE A 386 -8.16 3.90 11.82
N TRP A 387 -7.93 2.70 11.29
CA TRP A 387 -8.42 1.46 11.87
C TRP A 387 -7.51 0.95 12.97
N GLU A 388 -6.20 1.01 12.78
CA GLU A 388 -5.23 0.44 13.70
C GLU A 388 -4.00 1.34 13.84
N TYR A 389 -3.75 1.75 15.08
CA TYR A 389 -2.58 2.53 15.47
C TYR A 389 -1.46 1.59 15.95
N PHE A 390 -0.21 2.02 15.80
CA PHE A 390 0.95 1.27 16.28
C PHE A 390 0.84 0.93 17.78
N ASN A 391 0.57 1.97 18.59
CA ASN A 391 0.25 1.90 20.01
C ASN A 391 -0.89 2.88 20.33
N ARG A 392 -2.12 2.39 20.32
CA ARG A 392 -3.34 3.21 20.54
C ARG A 392 -3.40 3.89 21.91
N ARG A 393 -2.67 3.38 22.92
CA ARG A 393 -2.64 3.98 24.26
C ARG A 393 -1.76 5.23 24.31
N LYS A 394 -0.72 5.28 23.48
CA LYS A 394 0.25 6.38 23.42
C LYS A 394 -0.05 7.37 22.28
N TYR A 395 -0.40 6.82 21.13
CA TYR A 395 -0.60 7.57 19.90
C TYR A 395 -2.07 7.61 19.53
N GLY A 396 -2.57 8.83 19.31
CA GLY A 396 -3.98 9.09 19.07
C GLY A 396 -4.24 10.04 17.90
N VAL A 397 -5.52 10.34 17.72
CA VAL A 397 -6.02 11.31 16.74
C VAL A 397 -6.25 12.67 17.40
N LEU A 398 -5.95 13.73 16.65
CA LEU A 398 -6.42 15.08 16.88
C LEU A 398 -7.58 15.37 15.92
N ASP A 399 -8.75 15.69 16.45
CA ASP A 399 -9.84 16.30 15.67
C ASP A 399 -9.48 17.78 15.47
N VAL A 400 -8.99 18.14 14.29
CA VAL A 400 -8.52 19.50 14.01
C VAL A 400 -9.70 20.45 14.01
N ASN A 401 -9.57 21.57 14.72
CA ASN A 401 -10.61 22.58 14.75
C ASN A 401 -10.80 23.19 13.35
N PRO A 402 -12.02 23.25 12.78
CA PRO A 402 -12.26 23.90 11.50
C PRO A 402 -11.85 25.37 11.42
N LEU A 403 -11.62 26.04 12.56
CA LEU A 403 -11.02 27.38 12.61
C LEU A 403 -9.52 27.40 12.27
N ASP A 404 -8.82 26.28 12.42
CA ASP A 404 -7.41 26.12 12.06
C ASP A 404 -7.29 25.57 10.63
N ALA A 405 -8.04 24.51 10.30
CA ALA A 405 -8.06 23.89 8.98
C ALA A 405 -9.24 22.93 8.83
N PHE A 406 -9.76 22.78 7.61
CA PHE A 406 -10.74 21.72 7.28
C PHE A 406 -10.61 21.27 5.82
N MET A 407 -11.30 20.19 5.49
CA MET A 407 -11.29 19.63 4.14
C MET A 407 -12.42 20.21 3.29
N HIS A 408 -12.06 20.88 2.21
CA HIS A 408 -12.95 21.25 1.11
C HIS A 408 -13.22 20.01 0.25
N HIS A 409 -14.48 19.65 0.05
CA HIS A 409 -14.86 18.52 -0.82
C HIS A 409 -15.77 18.99 -1.96
N TYR A 410 -15.21 19.06 -3.16
CA TYR A 410 -15.85 19.57 -4.38
C TYR A 410 -16.62 18.47 -5.13
N ARG A 411 -17.90 18.29 -4.83
CA ARG A 411 -18.66 17.13 -5.33
C ARG A 411 -20.01 17.51 -5.93
N VAL A 412 -20.55 16.62 -6.75
CA VAL A 412 -21.99 16.62 -7.10
C VAL A 412 -22.85 16.14 -5.92
N CYS A 413 -24.13 16.52 -5.89
CA CYS A 413 -25.08 16.05 -4.86
C CYS A 413 -25.06 14.52 -4.69
N GLU A 414 -25.15 14.04 -3.44
CA GLU A 414 -24.79 12.67 -3.04
C GLU A 414 -25.73 11.55 -3.50
N PHE A 415 -26.87 11.87 -4.12
CA PHE A 415 -27.88 10.90 -4.55
C PHE A 415 -28.46 11.19 -5.94
N GLY A 416 -27.76 12.02 -6.73
CA GLY A 416 -28.33 12.60 -7.95
C GLY A 416 -29.29 13.75 -7.64
N GLY A 417 -29.72 14.46 -8.68
CA GLY A 417 -30.55 15.66 -8.55
C GLY A 417 -29.82 16.85 -7.91
N ASP A 418 -30.59 17.85 -7.49
CA ASP A 418 -30.08 19.15 -7.02
C ASP A 418 -30.55 19.53 -5.61
N ASP A 419 -31.22 18.63 -4.87
CA ASP A 419 -31.77 18.93 -3.54
C ASP A 419 -30.72 19.42 -2.52
N CYS A 420 -29.46 19.03 -2.73
CA CYS A 420 -28.36 19.45 -1.87
C CYS A 420 -28.10 20.97 -1.92
N VAL A 421 -28.50 21.65 -3.01
CA VAL A 421 -28.31 23.10 -3.14
C VAL A 421 -29.28 23.92 -2.29
N ASN A 422 -30.37 23.29 -1.81
CA ASN A 422 -31.36 23.92 -0.93
C ASN A 422 -30.90 24.01 0.54
N GLN A 423 -29.76 23.39 0.87
CA GLN A 423 -29.21 23.43 2.22
C GLN A 423 -28.58 24.78 2.53
N ASN A 424 -28.55 25.15 3.81
CA ASN A 424 -27.88 26.35 4.29
C ASN A 424 -26.41 26.34 3.84
N SER A 425 -26.01 27.44 3.21
CA SER A 425 -24.69 27.61 2.62
C SER A 425 -24.09 28.97 2.96
N THR A 426 -22.77 29.04 2.89
CA THR A 426 -22.01 30.27 3.06
C THR A 426 -20.92 30.36 1.99
N VAL A 427 -20.45 31.57 1.73
CA VAL A 427 -19.31 31.81 0.83
C VAL A 427 -18.02 31.63 1.64
N ASP A 428 -17.08 30.89 1.06
CA ASP A 428 -15.77 30.62 1.61
C ASP A 428 -14.71 30.75 0.51
N GLN A 429 -13.99 31.86 0.55
CA GLN A 429 -12.94 32.20 -0.40
C GLN A 429 -11.53 31.92 0.17
N THR A 430 -11.40 31.05 1.18
CA THR A 430 -10.10 30.83 1.84
C THR A 430 -9.02 30.35 0.86
N ALA A 431 -9.39 29.59 -0.17
CA ALA A 431 -8.46 29.13 -1.21
C ALA A 431 -7.91 30.28 -2.08
N TYR A 432 -8.53 31.46 -2.10
CA TYR A 432 -8.09 32.60 -2.93
C TYR A 432 -6.72 33.11 -2.55
N LYS A 433 -6.25 32.87 -1.32
CA LYS A 433 -4.88 33.24 -0.94
C LYS A 433 -3.80 32.57 -1.79
N TYR A 434 -4.12 31.43 -2.43
CA TYR A 434 -3.22 30.73 -3.34
C TYR A 434 -3.39 31.13 -4.80
N LYS A 435 -4.38 31.99 -5.13
CA LYS A 435 -4.80 32.28 -6.50
C LYS A 435 -3.63 32.62 -7.42
N ASP A 436 -2.84 33.62 -7.08
CA ASP A 436 -1.85 34.17 -8.01
C ASP A 436 -0.71 33.17 -8.28
N GLU A 437 -0.29 32.43 -7.25
CA GLU A 437 0.73 31.40 -7.40
C GLU A 437 0.20 30.16 -8.12
N MET A 438 -1.01 29.71 -7.77
CA MET A 438 -1.65 28.54 -8.38
C MET A 438 -1.95 28.77 -9.86
N VAL A 439 -2.51 29.93 -10.23
CA VAL A 439 -2.77 30.29 -11.64
C VAL A 439 -1.45 30.33 -12.42
N ARG A 440 -0.39 30.90 -11.84
CA ARG A 440 0.93 30.93 -12.48
C ARG A 440 1.51 29.53 -12.68
N ALA A 441 1.44 28.68 -11.66
CA ALA A 441 1.95 27.31 -11.69
C ALA A 441 1.19 26.47 -12.72
N VAL A 442 -0.14 26.45 -12.66
CA VAL A 442 -1.01 25.71 -13.59
C VAL A 442 -0.81 26.19 -15.02
N ARG A 443 -0.75 27.52 -15.25
CA ARG A 443 -0.45 28.08 -16.59
C ARG A 443 0.89 27.60 -17.12
N GLY A 444 1.93 27.62 -16.27
CA GLY A 444 3.26 27.16 -16.66
C GLY A 444 3.24 25.72 -17.15
N ARG A 445 2.54 24.83 -16.44
CA ARG A 445 2.37 23.43 -16.83
C ARG A 445 1.53 23.25 -18.08
N TYR A 446 0.39 23.92 -18.14
CA TYR A 446 -0.52 23.86 -19.28
C TYR A 446 0.21 24.26 -20.56
N ASN A 447 0.85 25.43 -20.58
CA ASN A 447 1.57 25.92 -21.75
C ASN A 447 2.75 25.02 -22.13
N ALA A 448 3.46 24.46 -21.16
CA ALA A 448 4.59 23.57 -21.43
C ALA A 448 4.17 22.25 -22.08
N TYR A 449 2.96 21.75 -21.78
CA TYR A 449 2.55 20.39 -22.11
C TYR A 449 1.33 20.30 -23.05
N MET A 450 0.64 21.41 -23.34
CA MET A 450 -0.60 21.41 -24.13
C MET A 450 -0.46 20.75 -25.49
N ASP A 451 0.62 21.02 -26.23
CA ASP A 451 0.83 20.45 -27.56
C ASP A 451 1.21 18.97 -27.49
N GLN A 452 2.11 18.62 -26.56
CA GLN A 452 2.63 17.25 -26.42
C GLN A 452 1.56 16.29 -25.90
N CYS A 453 0.78 16.73 -24.92
CA CYS A 453 -0.26 15.95 -24.28
C CYS A 453 -1.65 16.19 -24.90
N LYS A 454 -1.76 17.06 -25.91
CA LYS A 454 -2.99 17.39 -26.64
C LYS A 454 -4.13 17.86 -25.72
N PHE A 455 -3.84 18.81 -24.84
CA PHE A 455 -4.87 19.36 -23.95
C PHE A 455 -5.91 20.16 -24.73
N ASP A 456 -7.16 20.14 -24.24
CA ASP A 456 -8.21 20.99 -24.77
C ASP A 456 -7.96 22.46 -24.40
N LEU A 457 -8.40 23.37 -25.26
CA LEU A 457 -8.38 24.81 -25.00
C LEU A 457 -9.44 25.16 -23.95
N PHE A 458 -9.14 26.17 -23.13
CA PHE A 458 -9.98 26.61 -22.01
C PHE A 458 -10.65 27.97 -22.24
#